data_AF-A0A089IF25-F1
#
_entry.id   AF-A0A089IF25-F1
#
_cell.length_a   1.000
_cell.length_b   1.000
_cell.length_c   1.000
_cell.angle_alpha   90.00
_cell.angle_beta   90.00
_cell.angle_gamma   90.00
#
_symmetry.space_group_name_H-M   'P 1'
#
loop_
_entity.id
_entity.type
_entity.pdbx_description
1 polymer ?
#
loop_
_entity_poly.entity_id
_entity_poly.type
_entity_poly.pdbx_seq_one_letter_code
_entity_poly.pdbx_strand_id
1 'polypeptide(L)'
;MLGINVTQSDENLVIKWQLSKFEIPLSEIVEVTQDDTYGGSEKNAIRIGTPYGTTDRVVIKTQSIIYILFTSDAAAIIKKIEDLGNSES
;
A
#
# COMPACT_ATOMS: atom_id res chain seq x y z
N MET A 1 -0.20 -18.18 -3.79
CA MET A 1 -1.00 -16.94 -3.89
C MET A 1 -0.10 -15.88 -4.52
N LEU A 2 -0.51 -15.22 -5.60
CA LEU A 2 0.28 -14.12 -6.17
C LEU A 2 0.04 -12.89 -5.28
N GLY A 3 0.97 -12.65 -4.36
CA GLY A 3 0.92 -11.55 -3.40
C GLY A 3 1.14 -10.19 -4.06
N ILE A 4 0.83 -9.13 -3.31
CA ILE A 4 1.16 -7.76 -3.71
C ILE A 4 2.68 -7.58 -3.65
N ASN A 5 3.25 -6.95 -4.67
CA ASN A 5 4.64 -6.55 -4.67
C ASN A 5 4.74 -5.03 -4.62
N VAL A 6 5.46 -4.52 -3.62
CA VAL A 6 5.69 -3.08 -3.42
C VAL A 6 7.17 -2.79 -3.63
N THR A 7 7.50 -1.83 -4.49
CA THR A 7 8.88 -1.43 -4.83
C THR A 7 8.94 0.08 -5.04
N GLN A 8 10.11 0.69 -4.92
CA GLN A 8 10.35 2.06 -5.36
C GLN A 8 10.85 2.06 -6.81
N SER A 9 10.43 3.05 -7.60
CA SER A 9 11.06 3.44 -8.85
C SER A 9 11.11 4.95 -8.90
N ASP A 10 12.31 5.51 -8.93
CA ASP A 10 12.54 6.96 -8.86
C ASP A 10 11.83 7.56 -7.63
N GLU A 11 10.96 8.55 -7.84
CA GLU A 11 10.16 9.21 -6.80
C GLU A 11 8.78 8.58 -6.60
N ASN A 12 8.54 7.37 -7.14
CA ASN A 12 7.24 6.71 -7.08
C ASN A 12 7.29 5.40 -6.28
N LEU A 13 6.27 5.20 -5.45
CA LEU A 13 5.89 3.91 -4.94
C LEU A 13 5.16 3.12 -6.04
N VAL A 14 5.74 2.00 -6.43
CA VAL A 14 5.18 1.09 -7.43
C VAL A 14 4.57 -0.12 -6.74
N ILE A 15 3.26 -0.30 -6.93
CA ILE A 15 2.50 -1.42 -6.42
C ILE A 15 2.09 -2.29 -7.61
N LYS A 16 2.53 -3.55 -7.61
CA LYS A 16 2.17 -4.54 -8.63
C LYS A 16 1.29 -5.62 -8.03
N TRP A 17 0.21 -5.91 -8.72
CA TRP A 17 -0.67 -7.03 -8.39
C TRP A 17 -1.24 -7.63 -9.66
N GLN A 18 -0.98 -8.92 -9.90
CA GLN A 18 -1.34 -9.60 -11.15
C GLN A 18 -0.81 -8.81 -12.37
N LEU A 19 -1.71 -8.42 -13.28
CA LEU A 19 -1.39 -7.61 -14.47
C LEU A 19 -1.54 -6.10 -14.23
N SER A 20 -1.90 -5.68 -13.01
CA SER A 20 -2.08 -4.27 -12.66
C SER A 20 -0.81 -3.67 -12.06
N LYS A 21 -0.51 -2.43 -12.45
CA LYS A 21 0.56 -1.59 -11.89
C LYS A 21 -0.07 -0.26 -11.44
N PHE A 22 0.22 0.13 -10.21
CA PHE A 22 -0.15 1.42 -9.65
C PHE A 22 1.13 2.16 -9.29
N GLU A 23 1.22 3.42 -9.69
CA GLU A 23 2.35 4.29 -9.42
C GLU A 23 1.81 5.47 -8.61
N ILE A 24 2.35 5.64 -7.41
CA ILE A 24 1.94 6.68 -6.46
C ILE A 24 3.19 7.53 -6.19
N PRO A 25 3.18 8.83 -6.50
CA PRO A 25 4.28 9.71 -6.12
C PRO A 25 4.49 9.69 -4.61
N LEU A 26 5.73 9.50 -4.16
CA LEU A 26 6.06 9.48 -2.73
C LEU A 26 5.69 10.81 -2.06
N SER A 27 5.82 11.93 -2.78
CA SER A 27 5.42 13.27 -2.35
C SER A 27 3.92 13.45 -2.13
N GLU A 28 3.09 12.57 -2.69
CA GLU A 28 1.65 12.59 -2.46
C GLU A 28 1.22 11.76 -1.26
N ILE A 29 2.08 10.87 -0.74
CA ILE A 29 1.76 10.00 0.40
C ILE A 29 1.77 10.84 1.68
N VAL A 30 0.62 10.90 2.34
CA VAL A 30 0.42 11.65 3.59
C VAL A 30 0.59 10.73 4.80
N GLU A 31 0.10 9.49 4.69
CA GLU A 31 0.07 8.55 5.81
C GLU A 31 0.07 7.11 5.28
N VAL A 32 0.81 6.23 5.96
CA VAL A 32 0.78 4.78 5.74
C VAL A 32 0.54 4.10 7.08
N THR A 33 -0.52 3.30 7.18
CA THR A 33 -0.93 2.66 8.44
C THR A 33 -1.45 1.24 8.19
N GLN A 34 -1.46 0.43 9.25
CA GLN A 34 -2.18 -0.84 9.25
C GLN A 34 -3.65 -0.60 9.60
N ASP A 35 -4.57 -1.21 8.85
CA ASP A 35 -6.00 -1.16 9.14
C ASP A 35 -6.49 -2.51 9.67
N ASP A 36 -6.84 -2.52 10.95
CA ASP A 36 -7.31 -3.68 11.69
C ASP A 36 -8.80 -3.98 11.44
N THR A 37 -9.50 -3.17 10.63
CA THR A 37 -10.89 -3.41 10.26
C THR A 37 -11.03 -4.47 9.16
N TYR A 38 -12.06 -5.31 9.28
CA TYR A 38 -12.36 -6.36 8.30
C TYR A 38 -12.96 -5.74 7.01
N GLY A 39 -12.10 -5.22 6.13
CA GLY A 39 -12.49 -4.72 4.80
C GLY A 39 -12.06 -3.29 4.45
N GLY A 40 -11.47 -2.58 5.42
CA GLY A 40 -11.07 -1.20 5.26
C GLY A 40 -12.20 -0.22 5.56
N SER A 41 -11.92 0.78 6.39
CA SER A 41 -12.93 1.78 6.83
C SER A 41 -13.37 2.74 5.71
N GLU A 42 -12.51 2.96 4.71
CA GLU A 42 -12.72 3.96 3.68
C GLU A 42 -13.51 3.42 2.48
N LYS A 43 -14.73 3.94 2.29
CA LYS A 43 -15.66 3.44 1.26
C LYS A 43 -15.13 3.64 -0.16
N ASN A 44 -14.53 4.80 -0.41
CA ASN A 44 -14.06 5.20 -1.74
C ASN A 44 -12.62 4.76 -2.04
N ALA A 45 -12.03 3.92 -1.19
CA ALA A 45 -10.66 3.50 -1.36
C ALA A 45 -10.48 2.48 -2.49
N ILE A 46 -9.36 2.62 -3.21
CA ILE A 46 -8.90 1.67 -4.22
C ILE A 46 -8.36 0.44 -3.49
N ARG A 47 -9.04 -0.68 -3.69
CA ARG A 47 -8.72 -1.97 -3.04
C ARG A 47 -7.86 -2.82 -3.97
N ILE A 48 -6.66 -3.15 -3.53
CA ILE A 48 -5.66 -3.91 -4.32
C ILE A 48 -5.34 -5.19 -3.56
N GLY A 49 -5.37 -6.33 -4.25
CA GLY A 49 -5.13 -7.63 -3.64
C GLY A 49 -6.40 -8.46 -3.46
N THR A 50 -6.25 -9.60 -2.80
CA THR A 50 -7.35 -10.52 -2.53
C THR A 50 -7.97 -10.21 -1.16
N PRO A 51 -9.23 -9.74 -1.08
CA PRO A 51 -9.87 -9.40 0.20
C PRO A 51 -10.12 -10.61 1.10
N TYR A 52 -10.16 -11.81 0.52
CA TYR A 52 -10.32 -13.08 1.23
C TYR A 52 -9.01 -13.86 1.20
N GLY A 53 -8.61 -14.43 2.34
CA GLY A 53 -7.38 -15.22 2.49
C GLY A 53 -6.15 -14.43 2.94
N THR A 54 -6.29 -13.11 3.13
CA THR A 54 -5.29 -12.24 3.76
C THR A 54 -5.88 -11.66 5.05
N THR A 55 -5.07 -11.58 6.11
CA THR A 55 -5.53 -11.11 7.43
C THR A 55 -5.30 -9.62 7.61
N ASP A 56 -4.35 -9.06 6.89
CA ASP A 56 -3.84 -7.72 7.16
C ASP A 56 -4.18 -6.76 6.02
N ARG A 57 -4.26 -5.48 6.36
CA ARG A 57 -4.47 -4.40 5.40
C ARG A 57 -3.49 -3.29 5.66
N VAL A 58 -2.89 -2.77 4.58
CA VAL A 58 -2.11 -1.53 4.63
C VAL A 58 -2.92 -0.44 3.94
N VAL A 59 -3.17 0.65 4.64
CA VAL A 59 -3.81 1.85 4.12
C VAL A 59 -2.72 2.84 3.74
N ILE A 60 -2.73 3.27 2.48
CA ILE A 60 -1.88 4.34 1.97
C ILE A 60 -2.82 5.49 1.65
N LYS A 61 -2.75 6.58 2.43
CA LYS A 61 -3.49 7.80 2.15
C LYS A 61 -2.60 8.73 1.35
N THR A 62 -3.07 9.15 0.19
CA THR A 62 -2.49 10.26 -0.56
C THR A 62 -3.30 11.52 -0.36
N GLN A 63 -2.84 12.64 -0.92
CA GLN A 63 -3.58 13.90 -0.91
C GLN A 63 -4.98 13.81 -1.54
N SER A 64 -5.21 12.84 -2.43
CA SER A 64 -6.44 12.74 -3.23
C SER A 64 -7.13 11.38 -3.19
N ILE A 65 -6.39 10.29 -2.99
CA ILE A 65 -6.88 8.92 -3.10
C ILE A 65 -6.39 8.10 -1.90
N ILE A 66 -7.24 7.18 -1.45
CA ILE A 66 -6.87 6.20 -0.43
C ILE A 66 -6.75 4.84 -1.10
N TYR A 67 -5.66 4.13 -0.82
CA TYR A 67 -5.41 2.78 -1.29
C TYR A 67 -5.42 1.81 -0.10
N ILE A 68 -6.03 0.64 -0.29
CA ILE A 68 -6.04 -0.43 0.70
C ILE A 68 -5.43 -1.67 0.06
N LEU A 69 -4.30 -2.10 0.60
CA LEU A 69 -3.56 -3.27 0.15
C LEU A 69 -3.92 -4.46 1.03
N PHE A 70 -4.46 -5.52 0.43
CA PHE A 70 -4.73 -6.78 1.10
C PHE A 70 -3.48 -7.67 1.09
N THR A 71 -2.89 -7.91 2.26
CA THR A 71 -1.61 -8.60 2.41
C THR A 71 -1.62 -9.51 3.64
N SER A 72 -0.66 -10.43 3.70
CA SER A 72 -0.39 -11.24 4.90
C SER A 72 0.88 -10.79 5.63
N ASP A 73 1.46 -9.67 5.18
CA ASP A 73 2.69 -9.09 5.74
C ASP A 73 2.60 -7.56 5.66
N ALA A 74 1.70 -6.98 6.47
CA ALA A 74 1.54 -5.52 6.52
C ALA A 74 2.80 -4.83 7.06
N ALA A 75 3.41 -5.40 8.09
CA ALA A 75 4.61 -4.85 8.73
C ALA A 75 5.78 -4.69 7.74
N ALA A 76 6.06 -5.70 6.90
CA ALA A 76 7.13 -5.58 5.90
C ALA A 76 6.84 -4.51 4.85
N ILE A 77 5.57 -4.35 4.42
CA ILE A 77 5.18 -3.32 3.45
C ILE A 77 5.33 -1.92 4.06
N ILE A 78 4.83 -1.71 5.27
CA ILE A 78 4.91 -0.41 5.96
C ILE A 78 6.37 -0.02 6.16
N LYS A 79 7.16 -0.92 6.76
CA LYS A 79 8.60 -0.71 6.96
C LYS A 79 9.29 -0.38 5.66
N LYS A 80 8.96 -1.11 4.59
CA LYS A 80 9.55 -0.85 3.28
C LYS A 80 9.25 0.56 2.83
N ILE A 81 8.00 1.03 2.90
CA ILE A 81 7.62 2.39 2.49
C ILE A 81 8.30 3.46 3.36
N GLU A 82 8.38 3.25 4.67
CA GLU A 82 9.10 4.14 5.59
C GLU A 82 10.59 4.23 5.25
N ASP A 83 11.24 3.11 4.92
CA ASP A 83 12.64 3.09 4.51
C ASP A 83 12.88 3.90 3.21
N LEU A 84 11.88 3.98 2.30
CA LEU A 84 11.97 4.80 1.07
C LEU A 84 11.81 6.30 1.34
N GLY A 85 11.04 6.67 2.37
CA GLY A 85 10.87 8.07 2.76
C GLY A 85 12.07 8.63 3.54
N ASN A 86 12.83 7.76 4.20
CA ASN A 86 13.95 8.13 5.06
C ASN A 86 15.33 8.03 4.38
N SER A 87 15.41 7.69 3.09
CA SER A 87 16.70 7.58 2.37
C SER A 87 17.36 8.92 1.99
N GLU A 88 16.82 10.04 2.45
CA GLU A 88 17.38 11.39 2.28
C GLU A 88 17.83 12.02 3.62
N SER A 89 18.62 11.30 4.43
CA SER A 89 19.24 11.85 5.65
C SER A 89 20.73 11.54 5.73
#